data_AF-F8CRL3-F1
#
_entry.id   AF-F8CRL3-F1
#
_cell.length_a   1.000
_cell.length_b   1.000
_cell.length_c   1.000
_cell.angle_alpha   90.00
_cell.angle_beta   90.00
_cell.angle_gamma   90.00
#
_symmetry.space_group_name_H-M   'P 1'
#
loop_
_entity.id
_entity.type
_entity.pdbx_description
1 polymer ?
#
loop_
_entity_poly.entity_id
_entity_poly.type
_entity_poly.pdbx_seq_one_letter_code
_entity_poly.pdbx_strand_id
1 'polypeptide(L)'
;MTDTPTFRKPIGMPRKEHKRIRLGADEYAICEPTQGDKISMLDKAQKAGEVNEKYQPVDGLAAYGFIARVAITCLYFPGGARRVFTDEDLEAVRMEAWLEEYQADFIKAFGGPSLEEAKGNSETTPS
;
A
#
# COMPACT_ATOMS: atom_id res chain seq x y z
N MET A 1 0.48 -6.35 -37.04
CA MET A 1 0.13 -5.37 -35.99
C MET A 1 0.04 -6.17 -34.70
N THR A 2 1.01 -6.02 -33.81
CA THR A 2 1.09 -6.73 -32.53
C THR A 2 0.22 -6.01 -31.52
N ASP A 3 -0.95 -6.59 -31.21
CA ASP A 3 -1.85 -6.13 -30.16
C ASP A 3 -1.21 -6.49 -28.81
N THR A 4 -0.63 -5.50 -28.12
CA THR A 4 -0.12 -5.69 -26.77
C THR A 4 -1.33 -5.76 -25.82
N PRO A 5 -1.55 -6.86 -25.08
CA PRO A 5 -2.69 -6.94 -24.19
C PRO A 5 -2.55 -5.84 -23.12
N THR A 6 -3.54 -4.95 -23.05
CA THR A 6 -3.57 -3.93 -22.00
C THR A 6 -4.01 -4.60 -20.70
N PHE A 7 -3.03 -5.07 -19.91
CA PHE A 7 -3.23 -5.68 -18.58
C PHE A 7 -3.66 -4.65 -17.51
N ARG A 8 -4.54 -3.70 -17.83
CA ARG A 8 -5.13 -2.82 -16.80
C ARG A 8 -6.37 -3.50 -16.26
N LYS A 9 -6.37 -3.85 -14.97
CA LYS A 9 -7.59 -4.29 -14.28
C LYS A 9 -8.68 -3.23 -14.49
N PRO A 10 -9.93 -3.62 -14.83
CA PRO A 10 -11.07 -2.71 -14.90
C PRO A 10 -11.21 -1.87 -13.64
N ILE A 11 -11.68 -0.64 -13.81
CA ILE A 11 -11.98 0.28 -12.69
C ILE A 11 -13.01 -0.40 -11.77
N GLY A 12 -12.75 -0.37 -10.46
CA GLY A 12 -13.63 -0.97 -9.45
C GLY A 12 -13.36 -2.45 -9.13
N MET A 13 -12.38 -3.10 -9.76
CA MET A 13 -11.99 -4.45 -9.33
C MET A 13 -11.30 -4.45 -7.96
N PRO A 14 -11.61 -5.46 -7.11
CA PRO A 14 -10.92 -5.68 -5.85
C PRO A 14 -9.40 -5.67 -5.98
N ARG A 15 -8.75 -4.97 -5.05
CA ARG A 15 -7.31 -5.08 -4.84
C ARG A 15 -6.97 -6.46 -4.28
N LYS A 16 -5.71 -6.88 -4.49
CA LYS A 16 -5.23 -8.14 -3.94
C LYS A 16 -5.10 -7.97 -2.43
N GLU A 17 -5.89 -8.71 -1.67
CA GLU A 17 -5.84 -8.70 -0.21
C GLU A 17 -4.51 -9.29 0.27
N HIS A 18 -3.84 -8.56 1.16
CA HIS A 18 -2.61 -8.99 1.82
C HIS A 18 -2.92 -9.59 3.19
N LYS A 19 -3.76 -8.90 3.98
CA LYS A 19 -4.09 -9.29 5.36
C LYS A 19 -5.39 -8.64 5.80
N ARG A 20 -6.15 -9.31 6.66
CA ARG A 20 -7.27 -8.70 7.40
C ARG A 20 -6.81 -8.24 8.77
N ILE A 21 -7.25 -7.06 9.17
CA ILE A 21 -6.96 -6.48 10.48
C ILE A 21 -8.24 -6.00 11.14
N ARG A 22 -8.21 -5.80 12.46
CA ARG A 22 -9.30 -5.15 13.20
C ARG A 22 -8.82 -3.85 13.78
N LEU A 23 -9.61 -2.80 13.57
CA LEU A 23 -9.41 -1.51 14.21
C LEU A 23 -10.66 -1.24 15.05
N GLY A 24 -10.54 -1.35 16.38
CA GLY A 24 -11.69 -1.34 17.27
C GLY A 24 -12.60 -2.55 17.06
N ALA A 25 -13.88 -2.31 16.78
CA ALA A 25 -14.87 -3.37 16.52
C ALA A 25 -14.99 -3.76 15.05
N ASP A 26 -14.37 -3.00 14.14
CA ASP A 26 -14.54 -3.14 12.70
C ASP A 26 -13.39 -3.92 12.05
N GLU A 27 -13.71 -4.60 10.94
CA GLU A 27 -12.74 -5.36 10.15
C GLU A 27 -12.38 -4.60 8.87
N TYR A 28 -11.08 -4.60 8.55
CA TYR A 28 -10.52 -3.96 7.37
C TYR A 28 -9.55 -4.88 6.64
N ALA A 29 -9.27 -4.56 5.38
CA ALA A 29 -8.34 -5.29 4.55
C ALA A 29 -7.13 -4.41 4.21
N ILE A 30 -5.93 -4.90 4.55
CA ILE A 30 -4.69 -4.41 3.96
C ILE A 30 -4.59 -5.05 2.58
N CYS A 31 -4.49 -4.24 1.53
CA CYS A 31 -4.40 -4.70 0.16
C CYS A 31 -3.17 -4.11 -0.56
N GLU A 32 -2.68 -4.85 -1.55
CA GLU A 32 -1.64 -4.36 -2.45
C GLU A 32 -2.21 -3.27 -3.37
N PRO A 33 -1.66 -2.04 -3.31
CA PRO A 33 -2.09 -0.95 -4.19
C PRO A 33 -1.52 -1.13 -5.60
N THR A 34 -2.07 -0.43 -6.58
CA THR A 34 -1.53 -0.48 -7.95
C THR A 34 -0.20 0.25 -8.06
N GLN A 35 0.58 -0.04 -9.10
CA GLN A 35 1.82 0.72 -9.34
C GLN A 35 1.58 2.22 -9.50
N GLY A 36 0.48 2.62 -10.14
CA GLY A 36 0.12 4.05 -10.28
C GLY A 36 -0.19 4.71 -8.93
N ASP A 37 -0.87 3.98 -8.03
CA ASP A 37 -1.11 4.43 -6.66
C ASP A 37 0.20 4.60 -5.88
N LYS A 38 1.11 3.62 -6.01
CA LYS A 38 2.44 3.66 -5.37
C LYS A 38 3.25 4.88 -5.83
N ILE A 39 3.31 5.12 -7.14
CA ILE A 39 4.02 6.27 -7.73
C ILE A 39 3.40 7.59 -7.26
N SER A 40 2.06 7.70 -7.31
CA SER A 40 1.38 8.93 -6.89
C SER A 40 1.59 9.23 -5.41
N MET A 41 1.61 8.21 -4.55
CA MET A 41 1.89 8.36 -3.12
C MET A 41 3.34 8.83 -2.91
N LEU A 42 4.32 8.20 -3.56
CA LEU A 42 5.73 8.54 -3.44
C LEU A 42 6.02 9.98 -3.88
N ASP A 43 5.41 10.44 -4.98
CA ASP A 43 5.51 11.83 -5.43
C ASP A 43 4.94 12.82 -4.40
N LYS A 44 3.81 12.50 -3.76
CA LYS A 44 3.23 13.31 -2.69
C LYS A 44 4.11 13.35 -1.45
N ALA A 45 4.66 12.21 -1.03
CA ALA A 45 5.58 12.13 0.10
C ALA A 45 6.85 12.97 -0.15
N GLN A 46 7.39 12.92 -1.36
CA GLN A 46 8.55 13.72 -1.75
C GLN A 46 8.22 15.22 -1.74
N LYS A 47 7.08 15.64 -2.30
CA LYS A 47 6.61 17.04 -2.29
C LYS A 47 6.35 17.57 -0.88
N ALA A 48 5.91 16.72 0.03
CA ALA A 48 5.71 17.04 1.43
C ALA A 48 7.04 17.12 2.22
N GLY A 49 8.17 16.78 1.59
CA GLY A 49 9.47 16.73 2.25
C GLY A 49 9.62 15.55 3.21
N GLU A 50 8.75 14.54 3.15
CA GLU A 50 8.82 13.37 4.04
C GLU A 50 9.93 12.41 3.62
N VAL A 51 10.23 12.37 2.33
CA VAL A 51 11.30 11.54 1.77
C VAL A 51 12.22 12.36 0.88
N ASN A 52 13.50 11.98 0.86
CA ASN A 52 14.50 12.58 -0.01
C ASN A 52 14.40 12.06 -1.46
N GLU A 53 15.30 12.51 -2.33
CA GLU A 53 15.37 12.10 -3.74
C GLU A 53 15.62 10.59 -3.96
N LYS A 54 16.09 9.88 -2.92
CA LYS A 54 16.28 8.43 -2.91
C LYS A 54 15.10 7.69 -2.25
N TYR A 55 13.99 8.38 -2.00
CA TYR A 55 12.81 7.87 -1.29
C TYR A 55 13.12 7.34 0.12
N GLN A 56 14.08 7.97 0.82
CA GLN A 56 14.39 7.66 2.21
C GLN A 56 13.79 8.73 3.13
N PRO A 57 13.23 8.37 4.29
CA PRO A 57 12.71 9.34 5.25
C PRO A 57 13.76 10.38 5.65
N VAL A 58 13.37 11.66 5.71
CA VAL A 58 14.31 12.74 6.05
C VAL A 58 14.62 12.83 7.55
N ASP A 59 13.65 12.50 8.40
CA ASP A 59 13.77 12.42 9.86
C ASP A 59 12.70 11.48 10.45
N GLY A 60 12.62 11.41 11.78
CA GLY A 60 11.66 10.55 12.47
C GLY A 60 10.19 10.93 12.25
N LEU A 61 9.86 12.23 12.27
CA LEU A 61 8.48 12.69 12.06
C LEU A 61 8.04 12.43 10.62
N ALA A 62 8.94 12.71 9.68
CA ALA A 62 8.77 12.41 8.27
C ALA A 62 8.58 10.91 8.00
N ALA A 63 9.25 10.04 8.75
CA ALA A 63 9.06 8.59 8.65
C ALA A 63 7.63 8.17 9.02
N TYR A 64 7.05 8.74 10.07
CA TYR A 64 5.66 8.48 10.45
C TYR A 64 4.67 9.02 9.41
N GLY A 65 4.92 10.21 8.86
CA GLY A 65 4.13 10.76 7.74
C GLY A 65 4.13 9.82 6.53
N PHE A 66 5.31 9.32 6.16
CA PHE A 66 5.45 8.35 5.07
C PHE A 66 4.68 7.05 5.34
N ILE A 67 4.82 6.46 6.53
CA ILE A 67 4.09 5.23 6.91
C ILE A 67 2.58 5.46 6.90
N ALA A 68 2.11 6.62 7.36
CA ALA A 68 0.69 6.96 7.32
C ALA A 68 0.15 7.05 5.88
N ARG A 69 0.90 7.64 4.94
CA ARG A 69 0.53 7.63 3.51
C ARG A 69 0.49 6.23 2.92
N VAL A 70 1.43 5.37 3.31
CA VAL A 70 1.43 3.96 2.92
C VAL A 70 0.16 3.27 3.44
N ALA A 71 -0.19 3.47 4.71
CA ALA A 71 -1.38 2.90 5.31
C ALA A 71 -2.67 3.36 4.60
N ILE A 72 -2.82 4.67 4.34
CA ILE A 72 -3.95 5.24 3.58
C ILE A 72 -4.08 4.58 2.20
N THR A 73 -2.94 4.33 1.54
CA THR A 73 -2.90 3.74 0.20
C THR A 73 -3.26 2.25 0.19
N CYS A 74 -2.95 1.55 1.29
CA CYS A 74 -3.05 0.11 1.43
C CYS A 74 -4.30 -0.35 2.22
N LEU A 75 -5.00 0.53 2.95
CA LEU A 75 -6.15 0.14 3.78
C LEU A 75 -7.49 0.30 3.04
N TYR A 76 -8.23 -0.80 2.95
CA TYR A 76 -9.50 -0.90 2.24
C TYR A 76 -10.59 -1.46 3.16
N PHE A 77 -11.84 -1.12 2.84
CA PHE A 77 -12.99 -1.85 3.36
C PHE A 77 -12.92 -3.32 2.93
N PRO A 78 -13.55 -4.25 3.67
CA PRO A 78 -13.62 -5.64 3.29
C PRO A 78 -14.03 -5.83 1.82
N GLY A 79 -13.32 -6.70 1.11
CA GLY A 79 -13.49 -6.90 -0.33
C GLY A 79 -12.63 -6.00 -1.22
N GLY A 80 -11.80 -5.12 -0.66
CA GLY A 80 -10.66 -4.51 -1.37
C GLY A 80 -11.01 -3.55 -2.50
N ALA A 81 -12.26 -3.13 -2.65
CA ALA A 81 -12.70 -2.27 -3.75
C ALA A 81 -12.59 -0.77 -3.43
N ARG A 82 -12.77 -0.38 -2.16
CA ARG A 82 -12.78 1.02 -1.70
C ARG A 82 -11.78 1.23 -0.56
N ARG A 83 -10.98 2.28 -0.65
CA ARG A 83 -10.10 2.70 0.45
C ARG A 83 -10.90 3.20 1.65
N VAL A 84 -10.35 2.99 2.84
CA VAL A 84 -10.94 3.51 4.08
C VAL A 84 -10.70 5.01 4.19
N PHE A 85 -9.48 5.43 3.84
CA PHE A 85 -9.01 6.79 4.03
C PHE A 85 -8.64 7.47 2.71
N THR A 86 -8.53 8.78 2.77
CA THR A 86 -8.06 9.68 1.74
C THR A 86 -6.83 10.44 2.22
N ASP A 87 -6.21 11.24 1.34
CA ASP A 87 -5.05 12.04 1.73
C ASP A 87 -5.38 13.12 2.78
N GLU A 88 -6.66 13.53 2.88
CA GLU A 88 -7.12 14.51 3.87
C GLU A 88 -7.04 13.96 5.30
N ASP A 89 -7.06 12.64 5.45
CA ASP A 89 -7.04 11.95 6.74
C ASP A 89 -5.62 11.76 7.30
N LEU A 90 -4.58 12.19 6.57
CA LEU A 90 -3.16 11.94 6.90
C LEU A 90 -2.79 12.34 8.33
N GLU A 91 -3.18 13.55 8.73
CA GLU A 91 -2.84 14.09 10.05
C GLU A 91 -3.53 13.33 11.18
N ALA A 92 -4.71 12.75 10.94
CA ALA A 92 -5.37 11.89 11.90
C ALA A 92 -4.68 10.52 11.94
N VAL A 93 -4.50 9.88 10.78
CA VAL A 93 -3.92 8.54 10.66
C VAL A 93 -2.52 8.45 11.27
N ARG A 94 -1.66 9.47 11.09
CA ARG A 94 -0.29 9.44 11.64
C ARG A 94 -0.24 9.42 13.17
N MET A 95 -1.33 9.81 13.84
CA MET A 95 -1.40 9.88 15.31
C MET A 95 -2.01 8.62 15.93
N GLU A 96 -2.47 7.69 15.09
CA GLU A 96 -3.15 6.49 15.54
C GLU A 96 -2.16 5.40 15.99
N ALA A 97 -2.42 4.79 17.15
CA ALA A 97 -1.54 3.77 17.74
C ALA A 97 -1.47 2.48 16.88
N TRP A 98 -2.54 2.14 16.16
CA TRP A 98 -2.56 0.97 15.30
C TRP A 98 -1.60 1.08 14.11
N LEU A 99 -1.16 2.29 13.77
CA LEU A 99 -0.19 2.48 12.70
C LEU A 99 1.14 1.82 13.04
N GLU A 100 1.59 1.92 14.30
CA GLU A 100 2.81 1.27 14.78
C GLU A 100 2.67 -0.26 14.82
N GLU A 101 1.49 -0.75 15.22
CA GLU A 101 1.17 -2.19 15.28
C GLU A 101 1.24 -2.85 13.89
N TYR A 102 0.68 -2.20 12.87
CA TYR A 102 0.54 -2.77 11.53
C TYR A 102 1.53 -2.23 10.49
N GLN A 103 2.51 -1.39 10.88
CA GLN A 103 3.45 -0.77 9.95
C GLN A 103 4.16 -1.77 9.02
N ALA A 104 4.57 -2.92 9.56
CA ALA A 104 5.27 -3.95 8.79
C ALA A 104 4.37 -4.58 7.73
N ASP A 105 3.10 -4.81 8.06
CA ASP A 105 2.11 -5.34 7.12
C ASP A 105 1.80 -4.32 6.00
N PHE A 106 1.69 -3.03 6.35
CA PHE A 106 1.49 -1.97 5.37
C PHE A 106 2.67 -1.83 4.41
N ILE A 107 3.90 -1.85 4.93
CA ILE A 107 5.11 -1.79 4.11
C ILE A 107 5.23 -3.03 3.22
N LYS A 108 4.91 -4.22 3.73
CA LYS A 108 4.93 -5.46 2.92
C LYS A 108 3.88 -5.42 1.81
N ALA A 109 2.65 -5.00 2.12
CA ALA A 109 1.60 -4.85 1.12
C ALA A 109 1.95 -3.79 0.05
N PHE A 110 2.61 -2.70 0.46
CA PHE A 110 3.05 -1.65 -0.45
C PHE A 110 4.23 -2.06 -1.33
N GLY A 111 5.23 -2.75 -0.76
CA GLY A 111 6.38 -3.26 -1.50
C GLY A 111 6.00 -4.28 -2.57
N GLY A 112 4.99 -5.11 -2.30
CA GLY A 112 4.67 -6.28 -3.12
C GLY A 112 5.55 -7.48 -2.74
N PRO A 113 5.43 -8.62 -3.46
CA PRO A 113 6.21 -9.81 -3.16
C PRO A 113 7.71 -9.52 -3.31
N SER A 114 8.49 -9.96 -2.34
CA SER A 114 9.95 -9.95 -2.44
C SER A 114 10.43 -10.83 -3.60
N LEU A 115 11.66 -10.60 -4.08
CA LEU A 115 12.27 -11.41 -5.14
C LEU A 115 12.31 -12.92 -4.81
N GLU A 116 12.39 -13.29 -3.53
CA GLU A 116 12.34 -14.68 -3.09
C GLU A 116 10.92 -15.25 -3.12
N GLU A 117 9.91 -14.48 -2.67
CA GLU A 117 8.50 -14.88 -2.72
C GLU A 117 7.96 -14.99 -4.16
N ALA A 118 8.48 -14.20 -5.10
CA ALA A 118 8.13 -14.29 -6.51
C ALA A 118 8.73 -15.54 -7.20
N LYS A 119 9.94 -15.95 -6.77
CA LYS A 119 10.61 -17.15 -7.29
C LYS A 119 9.95 -18.45 -6.80
N GLY A 120 9.58 -18.52 -5.53
CA GLY A 120 8.89 -19.70 -4.97
C GLY A 120 7.54 -20.00 -5.62
N ASN A 121 6.81 -18.98 -6.08
CA ASN A 121 5.52 -19.17 -6.78
C ASN A 121 5.66 -19.53 -8.28
N SER A 122 6.88 -19.50 -8.83
CA SER A 122 7.14 -19.85 -10.24
C SER A 122 7.50 -21.33 -10.43
N GLU A 123 7.80 -22.06 -9.35
CA GLU A 123 8.18 -23.48 -9.40
C GLU A 123 7.00 -24.46 -9.46
N THR A 124 5.74 -23.98 -9.39
CA THR A 124 4.55 -24.85 -9.43
C THR A 124 3.82 -24.81 -10.79
N THR A 125 4.56 -24.76 -11.90
CA THR A 125 3.97 -25.08 -13.22
C THR A 125 4.37 -26.50 -13.61
N PRO A 126 3.54 -27.53 -13.35
CA PRO A 126 3.80 -28.85 -13.89
C PRO A 126 3.70 -28.79 -15.42
N SER A 127 4.76 -29.25 -16.10
CA SER A 127 4.74 -29.53 -17.55
C SER A 127 4.02 -30.85 -17.83
#